data_AF-A0A3S0J1U3-F1
#
_entry.id   AF-A0A3S0J1U3-F1
#
_cell.length_a   1.000
_cell.length_b   1.000
_cell.length_c   1.000
_cell.angle_alpha   90.00
_cell.angle_beta   90.00
_cell.angle_gamma   90.00
#
_symmetry.space_group_name_H-M   'P 1'
#
loop_
_entity.id
_entity.type
_entity.pdbx_description
1 polymer ?
#
loop_
_entity_poly.entity_id
_entity_poly.type
_entity_poly.pdbx_seq_one_letter_code
_entity_poly.pdbx_strand_id
1 'polypeptide(L)'
;MKTIARQDSEVAEDLDAEFKPLTADEARELRAKNPSISPWRVIAGQLVVGLVVALAAWGLTGRQNLGWSAAYGAIAVVVPSAVFARGLTGRFSSLNPGTAVFGFFLWEMVKMALSVAMLIAAPRLITALSWPAMLIGLVVTMKAAWLAVMFSPRRRKLRDE
;
A
#
# COMPACT_ATOMS: atom_id res chain seq x y z
N MET A 1 46.43 19.65 -3.53
CA MET A 1 44.99 19.86 -3.35
C MET A 1 44.35 19.89 -4.73
N LYS A 2 43.62 18.83 -5.10
CA LYS A 2 42.99 18.67 -6.42
C LYS A 2 41.49 18.92 -6.24
N THR A 3 40.96 19.82 -7.05
CA THR A 3 39.61 20.40 -6.99
C THR A 3 38.55 19.33 -7.29
N ILE A 4 37.78 18.90 -6.29
CA ILE A 4 36.63 17.98 -6.40
C ILE A 4 35.33 18.79 -6.37
N ALA A 5 35.19 19.79 -7.24
CA ALA A 5 34.02 20.67 -7.26
C ALA A 5 33.29 20.70 -8.60
N ARG A 6 33.76 19.96 -9.62
CA ARG A 6 33.22 20.00 -10.99
C ARG A 6 32.31 18.83 -11.33
N GLN A 7 32.33 17.74 -10.55
CA GLN A 7 31.65 16.50 -10.90
C GLN A 7 30.19 16.44 -10.41
N ASP A 8 29.83 17.25 -9.41
CA ASP A 8 28.46 17.28 -8.87
C ASP A 8 27.50 18.17 -9.69
N SER A 9 28.03 19.16 -10.41
CA SER A 9 27.26 20.07 -11.26
C SER A 9 26.85 19.45 -12.60
N GLU A 10 27.68 18.57 -13.17
CA GLU A 10 27.40 17.90 -14.45
C GLU A 10 26.31 16.83 -14.32
N VAL A 11 26.22 16.15 -13.18
CA VAL A 11 25.19 15.14 -12.90
C VAL A 11 23.82 15.78 -12.63
N ALA A 12 23.79 17.03 -12.17
CA ALA A 12 22.54 17.76 -11.92
C ALA A 12 21.90 18.30 -13.22
N GLU A 13 22.71 18.77 -14.18
CA GLU A 13 22.20 19.29 -15.46
C GLU A 13 21.62 18.21 -16.38
N ASP A 14 22.14 16.97 -16.34
CA ASP A 14 21.65 15.87 -17.18
C ASP A 14 20.26 15.35 -16.77
N LEU A 15 19.88 15.49 -15.49
CA LEU A 15 18.56 15.06 -15.01
C LEU A 15 17.43 16.02 -15.40
N ASP A 16 17.75 17.30 -15.60
CA ASP A 16 16.79 18.33 -16.01
C ASP A 16 16.58 18.37 -17.54
N ALA A 17 17.57 17.91 -18.32
CA ALA A 17 17.51 17.89 -19.79
C ALA A 17 16.66 16.74 -20.37
N GLU A 18 16.46 15.65 -19.62
CA GLU A 18 15.73 14.46 -20.11
C GLU A 18 14.23 14.42 -19.70
N PHE A 19 13.74 15.44 -18.99
CA PHE A 19 12.32 15.53 -18.66
C PHE A 19 11.54 16.22 -19.80
N LYS A 20 11.10 15.43 -20.80
CA LYS A 20 10.17 15.93 -21.83
C LYS A 20 8.75 16.03 -21.25
N PRO A 21 8.21 17.24 -20.98
CA PRO A 21 6.84 17.37 -20.48
C PRO A 21 5.87 16.86 -21.56
N LEU A 22 5.05 15.86 -21.19
CA LEU A 22 4.04 15.32 -22.09
C LEU A 22 3.02 16.40 -22.44
N THR A 23 2.68 16.51 -23.72
CA THR A 23 1.52 17.29 -24.14
C THR A 23 0.24 16.70 -23.52
N ALA A 24 -0.81 17.52 -23.38
CA ALA A 24 -2.05 17.08 -22.74
C ALA A 24 -2.66 15.83 -23.42
N ASP A 25 -2.47 15.70 -24.73
CA ASP A 25 -2.93 14.55 -25.52
C ASP A 25 -2.05 13.31 -25.29
N GLU A 26 -0.72 13.45 -25.28
CA GLU A 26 0.22 12.37 -24.94
C GLU A 26 -0.02 11.85 -23.50
N ALA A 27 -0.36 12.73 -22.55
CA ALA A 27 -0.69 12.36 -21.18
C ALA A 27 -2.01 11.56 -21.08
N ARG A 28 -3.03 11.90 -21.88
CA ARG A 28 -4.28 11.14 -21.96
C ARG A 28 -4.06 9.78 -22.59
N GLU A 29 -3.27 9.71 -23.65
CA GLU A 29 -2.94 8.46 -24.35
C GLU A 29 -2.12 7.52 -23.45
N LEU A 30 -1.17 8.06 -22.69
CA LEU A 30 -0.39 7.31 -21.70
C LEU A 30 -1.30 6.73 -20.59
N ARG A 31 -2.26 7.52 -20.09
CA ARG A 31 -3.23 7.06 -19.08
C ARG A 31 -4.18 6.00 -19.60
N ALA A 32 -4.53 6.06 -20.89
CA ALA A 32 -5.32 5.03 -21.56
C ALA A 32 -4.53 3.72 -21.73
N LYS A 33 -3.22 3.82 -21.99
CA LYS A 33 -2.30 2.66 -22.13
C LYS A 33 -1.91 2.05 -20.78
N ASN A 34 -1.89 2.84 -19.70
CA ASN A 34 -1.51 2.40 -18.34
C ASN A 34 -2.66 2.58 -17.33
N PRO A 35 -3.65 1.67 -17.33
CA PRO A 35 -4.73 1.71 -16.34
C PRO A 35 -4.18 1.48 -14.93
N SER A 36 -4.39 2.45 -14.03
CA SER A 36 -4.00 2.34 -12.63
C SER A 36 -4.83 1.27 -11.91
N ILE A 37 -4.16 0.46 -11.07
CA ILE A 37 -4.84 -0.55 -10.26
C ILE A 37 -5.62 0.18 -9.16
N SER A 38 -6.90 -0.15 -9.03
CA SER A 38 -7.74 0.41 -7.95
C SER A 38 -7.22 -0.05 -6.58
N PRO A 39 -6.92 0.88 -5.65
CA PRO A 39 -6.47 0.56 -4.29
C PRO A 39 -7.45 -0.37 -3.54
N TRP A 40 -8.75 -0.26 -3.82
CA TRP A 40 -9.79 -1.09 -3.21
C TRP A 40 -9.67 -2.58 -3.55
N ARG A 41 -9.15 -2.91 -4.74
CA ARG A 41 -8.90 -4.32 -5.12
C ARG A 41 -7.74 -4.90 -4.31
N VAL A 42 -6.74 -4.09 -4.02
CA VAL A 42 -5.60 -4.47 -3.19
C VAL A 42 -6.08 -4.74 -1.76
N ILE A 43 -6.87 -3.83 -1.19
CA ILE A 43 -7.45 -3.99 0.15
C ILE A 43 -8.33 -5.23 0.24
N ALA A 44 -9.18 -5.49 -0.75
CA ALA A 44 -9.99 -6.70 -0.80
C ALA A 44 -9.13 -7.97 -0.84
N GLY A 45 -8.04 -7.97 -1.62
CA GLY A 45 -7.07 -9.07 -1.65
C GLY A 45 -6.38 -9.28 -0.31
N GLN A 46 -5.99 -8.20 0.37
CA GLN A 46 -5.41 -8.27 1.72
C GLN A 46 -6.39 -8.88 2.72
N LEU A 47 -7.67 -8.47 2.68
CA LEU A 47 -8.70 -9.02 3.55
C LEU A 47 -8.89 -10.52 3.34
N VAL A 48 -8.95 -10.97 2.08
CA VAL A 48 -9.09 -12.40 1.74
C VAL A 48 -7.87 -13.19 2.24
N VAL A 49 -6.65 -12.72 1.96
CA VAL A 49 -5.44 -13.40 2.42
C VAL A 49 -5.37 -13.44 3.94
N GLY A 50 -5.69 -12.33 4.61
CA GLY A 50 -5.75 -12.26 6.07
C GLY A 50 -6.72 -13.26 6.67
N LEU A 51 -7.90 -13.41 6.08
CA LEU A 51 -8.90 -14.40 6.48
C LEU A 51 -8.37 -15.83 6.30
N VAL A 52 -7.73 -16.12 5.16
CA VAL A 52 -7.12 -17.44 4.90
C VAL A 52 -6.04 -17.76 5.94
N VAL A 53 -5.19 -16.79 6.27
CA VAL A 53 -4.14 -16.98 7.30
C VAL A 53 -4.75 -17.23 8.68
N ALA A 54 -5.80 -16.50 9.06
CA ALA A 54 -6.49 -16.70 10.33
C ALA A 54 -7.12 -18.10 10.43
N LEU A 55 -7.80 -18.53 9.35
CA LEU A 55 -8.40 -19.87 9.28
C LEU A 55 -7.34 -20.97 9.28
N ALA A 56 -6.23 -20.78 8.57
CA ALA A 56 -5.10 -21.73 8.58
C ALA A 56 -4.46 -21.82 9.98
N ALA A 57 -4.23 -20.68 10.64
CA ALA A 57 -3.69 -20.65 12.00
C ALA A 57 -4.60 -21.39 12.99
N TRP A 58 -5.92 -21.20 12.88
CA TRP A 58 -6.89 -21.92 13.70
C TRP A 58 -6.93 -23.42 13.37
N GLY A 59 -7.08 -23.78 12.09
CA GLY A 59 -7.26 -25.16 11.64
C GLY A 59 -6.02 -26.04 11.86
N LEU A 60 -4.82 -25.51 11.63
CA LEU A 60 -3.57 -26.27 11.79
C LEU A 60 -3.19 -26.50 13.26
N THR A 61 -3.53 -25.56 14.15
CA THR A 61 -3.13 -25.64 15.56
C THR A 61 -4.24 -26.13 16.47
N GLY A 62 -5.50 -26.10 16.02
CA GLY A 62 -6.69 -26.35 16.85
C GLY A 62 -6.96 -25.26 17.88
N ARG A 63 -6.14 -24.20 17.93
CA ARG A 63 -6.16 -23.19 18.99
C ARG A 63 -6.83 -21.91 18.48
N GLN A 64 -8.05 -21.65 18.95
CA GLN A 64 -8.84 -20.48 18.54
C GLN A 64 -8.12 -19.15 18.79
N ASN A 65 -7.38 -19.04 19.89
CA ASN A 65 -6.61 -17.84 20.21
C ASN A 65 -5.52 -17.50 19.18
N LEU A 66 -4.92 -18.50 18.51
CA LEU A 66 -3.96 -18.26 17.43
C LEU A 66 -4.67 -17.72 16.17
N GLY A 67 -5.85 -18.26 15.84
CA GLY A 67 -6.69 -17.75 14.76
C GLY A 67 -7.09 -16.29 14.97
N TRP A 68 -7.58 -15.95 16.17
CA TRP A 68 -7.94 -14.58 16.54
C TRP A 68 -6.74 -13.62 16.52
N SER A 69 -5.58 -14.09 17.01
CA SER A 69 -4.35 -13.30 16.98
C SER A 69 -3.93 -12.97 15.54
N ALA A 70 -3.93 -13.97 14.65
CA ALA A 70 -3.62 -13.77 13.24
C ALA A 70 -4.65 -12.88 12.52
N ALA A 71 -5.94 -13.06 12.80
CA ALA A 71 -7.02 -12.22 12.26
C ALA A 71 -6.83 -10.74 12.64
N TYR A 72 -6.50 -10.47 13.89
CA TYR A 72 -6.25 -9.10 14.35
C TYR A 72 -5.01 -8.49 13.68
N GLY A 73 -3.96 -9.28 13.49
CA GLY A 73 -2.79 -8.87 12.70
C GLY A 73 -3.17 -8.45 11.28
N ALA A 74 -4.07 -9.18 10.63
CA ALA A 74 -4.59 -8.80 9.31
C ALA A 74 -5.42 -7.50 9.34
N ILE A 75 -6.30 -7.35 10.34
CA ILE A 75 -7.13 -6.15 10.51
C ILE A 75 -6.24 -4.92 10.75
N ALA A 76 -5.15 -5.06 11.50
CA ALA A 76 -4.16 -4.00 11.74
C ALA A 76 -3.42 -3.54 10.48
N VAL A 77 -3.56 -4.23 9.35
CA VAL A 77 -3.07 -3.80 8.03
C VAL A 77 -4.21 -3.25 7.18
N VAL A 78 -5.33 -3.98 7.13
CA VAL A 78 -6.45 -3.67 6.24
C VAL A 78 -7.14 -2.36 6.64
N VAL A 79 -7.38 -2.14 7.92
CA VAL A 79 -8.08 -0.94 8.41
C VAL A 79 -7.30 0.35 8.11
N PRO A 80 -6.01 0.47 8.47
CA PRO A 80 -5.21 1.65 8.10
C PRO A 80 -5.10 1.85 6.59
N SER A 81 -4.96 0.76 5.83
CA SER A 81 -4.90 0.80 4.36
C SER A 81 -6.21 1.31 3.75
N ALA A 82 -7.36 0.89 4.27
CA ALA A 82 -8.67 1.33 3.81
C ALA A 82 -8.94 2.80 4.14
N VAL A 83 -8.59 3.23 5.35
CA VAL A 83 -8.70 4.64 5.78
C VAL A 83 -7.85 5.54 4.87
N PHE A 84 -6.62 5.13 4.60
CA PHE A 84 -5.71 5.83 3.70
C PHE A 84 -6.23 5.91 2.26
N ALA A 85 -6.68 4.80 1.69
CA ALA A 85 -7.24 4.78 0.34
C ALA A 85 -8.47 5.69 0.22
N ARG A 86 -9.37 5.65 1.22
CA ARG A 86 -10.53 6.55 1.28
C ARG A 86 -10.10 8.01 1.35
N GLY A 87 -9.10 8.32 2.19
CA GLY A 87 -8.52 9.65 2.33
C GLY A 87 -7.97 10.22 1.03
N LEU A 88 -7.21 9.42 0.28
CA LEU A 88 -6.64 9.80 -1.02
C LEU A 88 -7.68 9.95 -2.14
N THR A 89 -8.75 9.15 -2.11
CA THR A 89 -9.85 9.28 -3.09
C THR A 89 -10.78 10.49 -2.83
N GLY A 90 -10.59 11.21 -1.72
CA GLY A 90 -11.38 12.39 -1.37
C GLY A 90 -10.93 13.68 -2.08
N ARG A 91 -11.65 14.79 -1.82
CA ARG A 91 -11.46 16.12 -2.44
C ARG A 91 -10.02 16.68 -2.35
N PHE A 92 -9.21 16.24 -1.39
CA PHE A 92 -7.84 16.71 -1.19
C PHE A 92 -6.88 16.36 -2.34
N SER A 93 -7.17 15.36 -3.17
CA SER A 93 -6.35 15.05 -4.36
C SER A 93 -6.59 15.96 -5.56
N SER A 94 -7.61 16.82 -5.54
CA SER A 94 -8.10 17.49 -6.77
C SER A 94 -7.69 18.96 -6.94
N LEU A 95 -7.04 19.58 -5.96
CA LEU A 95 -6.92 21.05 -5.90
C LEU A 95 -5.53 21.60 -6.26
N ASN A 96 -4.45 20.81 -6.15
CA ASN A 96 -3.11 21.15 -6.65
C ASN A 96 -2.11 19.99 -6.43
N PRO A 97 -1.07 19.83 -7.28
CA PRO A 97 -0.03 18.81 -7.10
C PRO A 97 0.67 18.91 -5.74
N GLY A 98 1.01 20.12 -5.30
CA GLY A 98 1.64 20.35 -3.98
C GLY A 98 0.73 19.97 -2.80
N THR A 99 -0.57 20.23 -2.91
CA THR A 99 -1.54 19.84 -1.86
C THR A 99 -1.79 18.34 -1.82
N ALA A 100 -1.66 17.64 -2.95
CA ALA A 100 -1.77 16.18 -3.00
C ALA A 100 -0.60 15.50 -2.28
N VAL A 101 0.62 16.05 -2.40
CA VAL A 101 1.81 15.54 -1.67
C VAL A 101 1.64 15.72 -0.16
N PHE A 102 1.26 16.92 0.30
CA PHE A 102 1.01 17.16 1.72
C PHE A 102 -0.13 16.28 2.25
N GLY A 103 -1.22 16.15 1.49
CA GLY A 103 -2.34 15.27 1.82
C GLY A 103 -1.92 13.80 1.95
N PHE A 104 -1.06 13.32 1.05
CA PHE A 104 -0.48 11.98 1.13
C PHE A 104 0.28 11.78 2.44
N PHE A 105 1.19 12.70 2.80
CA PHE A 105 1.97 12.60 4.04
C PHE A 105 1.08 12.66 5.28
N LEU A 106 0.09 13.55 5.32
CA LEU A 106 -0.85 13.63 6.43
C LEU A 106 -1.60 12.32 6.62
N TRP A 107 -2.13 11.75 5.53
CA TRP A 107 -2.82 10.46 5.58
C TRP A 107 -1.88 9.29 5.91
N GLU A 108 -0.61 9.37 5.50
CA GLU A 108 0.40 8.38 5.88
C GLU A 108 0.69 8.43 7.38
N MET A 109 0.78 9.62 7.98
CA MET A 109 0.92 9.79 9.42
C MET A 109 -0.29 9.22 10.17
N VAL A 110 -1.51 9.47 9.67
CA VAL A 110 -2.74 8.88 10.22
C VAL A 110 -2.71 7.35 10.15
N LYS A 111 -2.26 6.79 9.01
CA LYS A 111 -2.12 5.34 8.84
C LYS A 111 -1.14 4.76 9.85
N MET A 112 0.03 5.36 9.99
CA MET A 112 1.07 4.89 10.92
C MET A 112 0.59 4.98 12.38
N ALA A 113 -0.02 6.10 12.76
CA ALA A 113 -0.60 6.27 14.09
C ALA A 113 -1.68 5.21 14.38
N LEU A 114 -2.55 4.93 13.40
CA LEU A 114 -3.60 3.93 13.54
C LEU A 114 -3.03 2.50 13.67
N SER A 115 -2.03 2.14 12.86
CA SER A 115 -1.35 0.85 12.97
C SER A 115 -0.72 0.65 14.35
N VAL A 116 -0.02 1.67 14.86
CA VAL A 116 0.60 1.63 16.20
C VAL A 116 -0.45 1.53 17.30
N ALA A 117 -1.51 2.34 17.22
CA ALA A 117 -2.61 2.29 18.18
C ALA A 117 -3.28 0.90 18.22
N MET A 118 -3.49 0.29 17.06
CA MET A 118 -4.03 -1.07 16.97
C MET A 118 -3.10 -2.11 17.58
N LEU A 119 -1.78 -2.02 17.35
CA LEU A 119 -0.83 -2.95 17.97
C LEU A 119 -0.80 -2.80 19.50
N ILE A 120 -0.87 -1.58 20.03
CA ILE A 120 -0.96 -1.32 21.47
C ILE A 120 -2.29 -1.82 22.06
N ALA A 121 -3.38 -1.75 21.29
CA ALA A 121 -4.69 -2.24 21.71
C ALA A 121 -4.79 -3.79 21.69
N ALA A 122 -3.92 -4.48 20.93
CA ALA A 122 -4.02 -5.92 20.71
C ALA A 122 -4.10 -6.77 21.99
N PRO A 123 -3.26 -6.55 23.03
CA PRO A 123 -3.30 -7.36 24.25
C PRO A 123 -4.58 -7.15 25.08
N ARG A 124 -5.27 -6.03 24.88
CA ARG A 124 -6.54 -5.75 25.56
C ARG A 124 -7.75 -6.33 24.83
N LEU A 125 -7.66 -6.50 23.52
CA LEU A 125 -8.77 -6.97 22.69
C LEU A 125 -8.80 -8.48 22.49
N ILE A 126 -7.65 -9.16 22.59
CA ILE A 126 -7.55 -10.61 22.36
C ILE A 126 -7.13 -11.33 23.63
N THR A 127 -8.04 -12.17 24.15
CA THR A 127 -7.74 -13.08 25.25
C THR A 127 -6.71 -14.13 24.82
N ALA A 128 -5.65 -14.31 25.61
CA ALA A 128 -4.54 -15.22 25.31
C ALA A 128 -3.85 -14.93 23.95
N LEU A 129 -3.58 -13.64 23.68
CA LEU A 129 -2.88 -13.15 22.50
C LEU A 129 -1.56 -13.89 22.25
N SER A 130 -1.39 -14.41 21.04
CA SER A 130 -0.11 -14.92 20.53
C SER A 130 0.53 -13.86 19.64
N TRP A 131 1.53 -13.16 20.17
CA TRP A 131 2.33 -12.19 19.42
C TRP A 131 2.89 -12.77 18.09
N PRO A 132 3.47 -14.00 18.07
CA PRO A 132 3.94 -14.58 16.82
C PRO A 132 2.83 -14.76 15.77
N ALA A 133 1.67 -15.29 16.18
CA ALA A 133 0.56 -15.51 15.24
C ALA A 133 0.02 -14.18 14.69
N MET A 134 -0.07 -13.16 15.54
CA MET A 134 -0.47 -11.82 15.12
C MET A 134 0.51 -11.20 14.13
N LEU A 135 1.82 -11.29 14.40
CA LEU A 135 2.84 -10.74 13.51
C LEU A 135 2.89 -11.48 12.16
N ILE A 136 2.70 -12.80 12.15
CA ILE A 136 2.58 -13.58 10.90
C ILE A 136 1.36 -13.09 10.11
N GLY A 137 0.20 -12.98 10.75
CA GLY A 137 -1.02 -12.45 10.11
C GLY A 137 -0.80 -11.06 9.52
N LEU A 138 -0.14 -10.17 10.26
CA LEU A 138 0.21 -8.82 9.83
C LEU A 138 1.15 -8.83 8.61
N VAL A 139 2.29 -9.53 8.69
CA VAL A 139 3.31 -9.52 7.64
C VAL A 139 2.78 -10.14 6.35
N VAL A 140 2.06 -11.27 6.44
CA VAL A 140 1.49 -11.94 5.25
C VAL A 140 0.43 -11.06 4.60
N THR A 141 -0.46 -10.45 5.40
CA THR A 141 -1.48 -9.52 4.89
C THR A 141 -0.85 -8.26 4.27
N MET A 142 0.23 -7.76 4.84
CA MET A 142 0.99 -6.65 4.25
C MET A 142 1.61 -7.04 2.91
N LYS A 143 2.16 -8.26 2.79
CA LYS A 143 2.75 -8.76 1.54
C LYS A 143 1.70 -9.07 0.47
N ALA A 144 0.47 -9.38 0.87
CA ALA A 144 -0.64 -9.67 -0.05
C ALA A 144 -0.95 -8.50 -1.01
N ALA A 145 -0.55 -7.28 -0.67
CA ALA A 145 -0.67 -6.14 -1.59
C ALA A 145 0.09 -6.38 -2.91
N TRP A 146 1.27 -6.99 -2.85
CA TRP A 146 2.05 -7.36 -4.04
C TRP A 146 1.37 -8.45 -4.86
N LEU A 147 0.76 -9.43 -4.20
CA LEU A 147 -0.01 -10.48 -4.88
C LEU A 147 -1.19 -9.87 -5.62
N ALA A 148 -1.94 -8.97 -4.99
CA ALA A 148 -3.07 -8.29 -5.64
C ALA A 148 -2.64 -7.47 -6.87
N VAL A 149 -1.45 -6.86 -6.84
CA VAL A 149 -0.87 -6.16 -7.99
C VAL A 149 -0.45 -7.13 -9.09
N MET A 150 0.21 -8.24 -8.75
CA MET A 150 0.67 -9.26 -9.70
C MET A 150 -0.48 -10.01 -10.38
N PHE A 151 -1.53 -10.35 -9.62
CA PHE A 151 -2.71 -11.05 -10.14
C PHE A 151 -3.76 -10.12 -10.74
N SER A 152 -3.54 -8.79 -10.70
CA SER A 152 -4.43 -7.87 -11.39
C SER A 152 -4.30 -8.13 -12.90
N PRO A 153 -5.38 -8.52 -13.60
CA PRO A 153 -5.32 -8.77 -15.02
C PRO A 153 -4.88 -7.47 -15.71
N ARG A 154 -3.63 -7.46 -16.21
CA ARG A 154 -3.22 -6.49 -17.22
C ARG A 154 -4.19 -6.72 -18.38
N ARG A 155 -5.19 -5.85 -18.54
CA ARG A 155 -5.94 -5.80 -19.79
C ARG A 155 -4.93 -5.38 -20.86
N ARG A 156 -4.23 -6.35 -21.45
CA ARG A 156 -3.66 -6.21 -22.79
C ARG A 156 -4.87 -5.94 -23.67
N LYS A 157 -5.13 -4.65 -23.95
CA LYS A 157 -6.01 -4.31 -25.05
C LYS A 157 -5.26 -4.76 -26.31
N LEU A 158 -5.94 -5.60 -27.07
CA LEU A 158 -5.45 -6.24 -28.27
C LEU A 158 -4.90 -5.21 -29.24
N ARG A 159 -3.84 -5.63 -29.93
CA ARG A 159 -3.36 -5.02 -31.16
C ARG A 159 -4.36 -5.41 -32.25
N ASP A 160 -5.28 -4.51 -32.52
CA ASP A 160 -6.03 -4.38 -33.79
C ASP A 160 -5.86 -2.88 -34.11
N GLU A 161 -5.24 -2.38 -35.18
CA GLU A 161 -4.67 -2.88 -36.44
C GLU A 161 -3.43 -2.02 -36.76
#